data_AF-G4RDV2-F1
#
_entry.id   AF-G4RDV2-F1
#
_cell.length_a   1.000
_cell.length_b   1.000
_cell.length_c   1.000
_cell.angle_alpha   90.00
_cell.angle_beta   90.00
_cell.angle_gamma   90.00
#
_symmetry.space_group_name_H-M   'P 1'
#
loop_
_entity.id
_entity.type
_entity.pdbx_description
1 polymer ?
#
loop_
_entity_poly.entity_id
_entity_poly.type
_entity_poly.pdbx_seq_one_letter_code
_entity_poly.pdbx_strand_id
1 'polypeptide(L)'
;MKTFKTLGLAILFASTASIAMAQGMDHSNMDGMSMDGMSMDADANESSDLPEICLENSDHMAGMSMDMDMGAMMEGMSEGHQAMMADMGAMHNDMMAAMMAEDFDVAFICGMIPHHQGALAMANAALEYAEDEWVKEIAQEIVDAQEREISEMLEWLEAR
;
A
#
# COMPACT_ATOMS: atom_id res chain seq x y z
N MET A 1 -41.93 21.05 13.06
CA MET A 1 -40.92 20.02 12.74
C MET A 1 -41.32 19.33 11.46
N LYS A 2 -40.53 19.51 10.39
CA LYS A 2 -40.42 18.68 9.17
C LYS A 2 -39.54 19.47 8.19
N THR A 3 -38.25 19.19 8.17
CA THR A 3 -37.30 19.70 7.17
C THR A 3 -36.46 18.52 6.72
N PHE A 4 -36.59 18.15 5.46
CA PHE A 4 -35.77 17.13 4.83
C PHE A 4 -35.21 17.66 3.52
N LYS A 5 -33.94 17.32 3.34
CA LYS A 5 -33.19 17.15 2.08
C LYS A 5 -32.56 18.38 1.43
N THR A 6 -31.33 18.60 1.88
CA THR A 6 -30.14 18.85 1.06
C THR A 6 -30.14 18.09 -0.27
N LEU A 7 -29.81 18.78 -1.35
CA LEU A 7 -29.31 18.17 -2.59
C LEU A 7 -28.20 19.08 -3.14
N GLY A 8 -27.00 18.89 -2.61
CA GLY A 8 -25.77 19.36 -3.24
C GLY A 8 -25.15 18.18 -3.98
N LEU A 9 -25.03 18.26 -5.29
CA LEU A 9 -24.22 17.33 -6.07
C LEU A 9 -23.53 18.11 -7.18
N ALA A 10 -22.36 18.65 -6.84
CA ALA A 10 -21.41 19.22 -7.78
C ALA A 10 -20.42 18.11 -8.15
N ILE A 11 -20.56 17.52 -9.34
CA ILE A 11 -19.57 16.58 -9.87
C ILE A 11 -18.68 17.38 -10.82
N LEU A 12 -17.50 17.76 -10.32
CA LEU A 12 -16.38 18.30 -11.08
C LEU A 12 -15.58 17.12 -11.63
N PHE A 13 -15.70 16.83 -12.93
CA PHE A 13 -14.77 15.91 -13.61
C PHE A 13 -13.49 16.67 -13.92
N ALA A 14 -12.41 16.28 -13.23
CA ALA A 14 -11.07 16.81 -13.46
C ALA A 14 -10.44 16.22 -14.74
N SER A 15 -9.67 17.09 -15.38
CA SER A 15 -9.02 17.01 -16.69
C SER A 15 -8.07 15.82 -16.87
N THR A 16 -8.14 15.20 -18.05
CA THR A 16 -7.11 14.30 -18.59
C THR A 16 -5.96 15.11 -19.21
N ALA A 17 -4.73 14.92 -18.74
CA ALA A 17 -3.47 15.32 -19.38
C ALA A 17 -2.37 14.47 -18.75
N SER A 18 -1.33 13.96 -19.40
CA SER A 18 -0.92 13.85 -20.81
C SER A 18 0.14 12.75 -20.83
N ILE A 19 0.18 11.96 -21.90
CA ILE A 19 1.27 11.03 -22.21
C ILE A 19 2.54 11.85 -22.49
N ALA A 20 3.61 11.61 -21.73
CA ALA A 20 4.94 12.14 -22.01
C ALA A 20 5.91 10.99 -22.30
N MET A 21 6.73 11.22 -23.32
CA MET A 21 7.51 10.24 -24.07
C MET A 21 8.78 9.81 -23.33
N ALA A 22 9.06 8.51 -23.44
CA ALA A 22 10.34 7.92 -23.12
C ALA A 22 11.42 8.37 -24.13
N GLN A 23 12.55 8.89 -23.63
CA GLN A 23 13.80 8.97 -24.37
C GLN A 23 14.99 8.63 -23.46
N GLY A 24 15.63 7.53 -23.82
CA GLY A 24 17.09 7.32 -23.84
C GLY A 24 17.91 7.60 -22.58
N MET A 25 18.36 6.53 -21.93
CA MET A 25 19.63 6.54 -21.20
C MET A 25 20.48 5.33 -21.60
N ASP A 26 21.73 5.65 -21.87
CA ASP A 26 22.81 4.86 -22.47
C ASP A 26 23.36 3.81 -21.50
N HIS A 27 23.52 2.57 -21.97
CA HIS A 27 24.13 1.48 -21.21
C HIS A 27 25.64 1.48 -21.45
N SER A 28 26.38 2.20 -20.61
CA SER A 28 27.80 1.91 -20.45
C SER A 28 28.30 2.25 -19.05
N ASN A 29 28.99 1.26 -18.48
CA ASN A 29 29.93 1.38 -17.36
C ASN A 29 29.30 1.32 -15.95
N MET A 30 29.58 0.24 -15.22
CA MET A 30 30.32 0.24 -13.95
C MET A 30 30.57 -1.22 -13.53
N ASP A 31 31.73 -1.73 -13.95
CA ASP A 31 32.38 -2.91 -13.37
C ASP A 31 32.83 -2.60 -11.94
N GLY A 32 32.53 -3.52 -11.02
CA GLY A 32 33.31 -3.70 -9.79
C GLY A 32 32.76 -3.04 -8.53
N MET A 33 31.83 -3.71 -7.86
CA MET A 33 31.68 -3.60 -6.41
C MET A 33 31.53 -4.99 -5.79
N SER A 34 32.31 -5.19 -4.73
CA SER A 34 32.54 -6.44 -4.00
C SER A 34 31.26 -6.98 -3.37
N MET A 35 30.95 -8.26 -3.62
CA MET A 35 29.84 -9.00 -3.00
C MET A 35 30.32 -9.66 -1.70
N ASP A 36 30.83 -8.87 -0.76
CA ASP A 36 31.23 -9.37 0.56
C ASP A 36 30.64 -8.44 1.63
N GLY A 37 29.49 -8.84 2.18
CA GLY A 37 29.01 -8.30 3.45
C GLY A 37 27.70 -7.53 3.42
N MET A 38 26.63 -8.12 2.91
CA MET A 38 25.30 -7.89 3.48
C MET A 38 24.66 -9.25 3.74
N SER A 39 24.74 -9.71 4.99
CA SER A 39 23.71 -10.59 5.52
C SER A 39 22.44 -9.76 5.58
N MET A 40 21.67 -9.80 4.49
CA MET A 40 20.25 -9.52 4.60
C MET A 40 19.68 -10.68 5.39
N ASP A 41 19.54 -10.47 6.69
CA ASP A 41 18.46 -11.09 7.43
C ASP A 41 17.19 -10.56 6.78
N ALA A 42 16.81 -11.22 5.67
CA ALA A 42 15.53 -11.03 5.04
C ALA A 42 14.51 -11.67 6.00
N ASP A 43 14.08 -10.90 6.99
CA ASP A 43 12.74 -11.06 7.56
C ASP A 43 11.72 -10.62 6.49
N ALA A 44 11.76 -11.28 5.32
CA ALA A 44 10.72 -11.26 4.29
C ALA A 44 9.52 -12.11 4.72
N ASN A 45 9.29 -12.18 6.03
CA ASN A 45 8.28 -13.01 6.67
C ASN A 45 7.89 -12.44 8.04
N GLU A 46 7.74 -11.12 8.14
CA GLU A 46 6.58 -10.63 8.90
C GLU A 46 5.40 -10.78 7.94
N SER A 47 4.99 -12.04 7.76
CA SER A 47 3.87 -12.44 6.91
C SER A 47 2.70 -11.55 7.26
N SER A 48 2.10 -10.92 6.26
CA SER A 48 0.81 -10.28 6.41
C SER A 48 -0.11 -11.20 7.23
N ASP A 49 -0.66 -10.67 8.33
CA ASP A 49 -1.59 -11.33 9.26
C ASP A 49 -2.93 -11.68 8.57
N LEU A 50 -2.85 -12.23 7.35
CA LEU A 50 -3.97 -12.56 6.52
C LEU A 50 -4.46 -13.97 6.87
N PRO A 51 -5.78 -14.16 6.94
CA PRO A 51 -6.37 -15.49 7.11
C PRO A 51 -5.88 -16.49 6.05
N GLU A 52 -5.81 -17.78 6.38
CA GLU A 52 -5.32 -18.84 5.49
C GLU A 52 -6.03 -18.87 4.13
N ILE A 53 -7.34 -18.59 4.12
CA ILE A 53 -8.17 -18.46 2.90
C ILE A 53 -7.65 -17.41 1.91
N CYS A 54 -6.88 -16.41 2.37
CA CYS A 54 -6.25 -15.39 1.55
C CYS A 54 -4.89 -15.82 0.97
N LEU A 55 -4.31 -16.89 1.50
CA LEU A 55 -3.01 -17.42 1.09
C LEU A 55 -3.14 -18.67 0.21
N GLU A 56 -4.32 -19.27 0.15
CA GLU A 56 -4.66 -20.35 -0.78
C GLU A 56 -4.38 -19.88 -2.21
N ASN A 57 -3.28 -20.39 -2.81
CA ASN A 57 -2.73 -20.11 -4.16
C ASN A 57 -1.67 -19.00 -4.27
N SER A 58 -1.20 -18.42 -3.16
CA SER A 58 -0.16 -17.36 -3.16
C SER A 58 1.26 -17.85 -3.55
N ASP A 59 1.52 -19.16 -3.50
CA ASP A 59 2.82 -19.81 -3.76
C ASP A 59 3.44 -19.50 -5.13
N HIS A 60 2.66 -19.00 -6.09
CA HIS A 60 3.12 -18.78 -7.47
C HIS A 60 3.82 -17.42 -7.70
N MET A 61 3.78 -16.49 -6.74
CA MET A 61 4.32 -15.13 -6.92
C MET A 61 5.30 -14.65 -5.85
N ALA A 62 5.57 -15.45 -4.80
CA ALA A 62 6.48 -15.11 -3.68
C ALA A 62 7.96 -14.86 -4.06
N GLY A 63 8.30 -14.78 -5.36
CA GLY A 63 9.67 -14.60 -5.85
C GLY A 63 9.84 -13.55 -6.94
N MET A 64 8.80 -12.76 -7.26
CA MET A 64 8.90 -11.68 -8.25
C MET A 64 9.08 -10.32 -7.56
N SER A 65 10.16 -10.16 -6.78
CA SER A 65 10.58 -8.83 -6.34
C SER A 65 11.14 -8.07 -7.55
N MET A 66 10.53 -6.93 -7.87
CA MET A 66 11.20 -5.92 -8.69
C MET A 66 12.21 -5.20 -7.80
N ASP A 67 13.44 -5.71 -7.78
CA ASP A 67 14.60 -5.10 -7.13
C ASP A 67 14.97 -3.80 -7.88
N MET A 68 14.17 -2.75 -7.67
CA MET A 68 14.54 -1.38 -7.98
C MET A 68 15.35 -0.89 -6.77
N ASP A 69 16.51 -0.26 -7.00
CA ASP A 69 17.34 0.32 -5.94
C ASP A 69 16.60 1.48 -5.24
N MET A 70 15.70 1.12 -4.32
CA MET A 70 14.92 2.06 -3.52
C MET A 70 15.84 2.83 -2.54
N GLY A 71 17.03 2.30 -2.22
CA GLY A 71 18.00 2.92 -1.33
C GLY A 71 18.50 4.27 -1.88
N ALA A 72 18.87 4.32 -3.16
CA ALA A 72 19.31 5.56 -3.81
C ALA A 72 18.17 6.58 -3.99
N MET A 73 16.92 6.14 -4.13
CA MET A 73 15.76 7.04 -4.25
C MET A 73 15.33 7.67 -2.93
N MET A 74 15.68 7.04 -1.80
CA MET A 74 15.31 7.49 -0.45
C MET A 74 16.32 8.50 0.13
N GLU A 75 17.51 8.61 -0.47
CA GLU A 75 18.56 9.54 -0.05
C GLU A 75 18.12 11.00 -0.29
N GLY A 76 17.90 11.75 0.80
CA GLY A 76 17.48 13.15 0.77
C GLY A 76 15.97 13.40 0.95
N MET A 77 15.16 12.34 1.12
CA MET A 77 13.75 12.46 1.49
C MET A 77 13.58 12.66 3.00
N SER A 78 12.49 13.32 3.43
CA SER A 78 12.16 13.43 4.86
C SER A 78 11.75 12.07 5.45
N GLU A 79 11.87 11.91 6.76
CA GLU A 79 11.45 10.69 7.47
C GLU A 79 10.00 10.28 7.13
N GLY A 80 9.06 11.23 7.14
CA GLY A 80 7.67 10.94 6.75
C GLY A 80 7.50 10.50 5.28
N HIS A 81 8.36 10.94 4.35
CA HIS A 81 8.31 10.45 2.97
C HIS A 81 8.86 9.03 2.86
N GLN A 82 9.90 8.73 3.62
CA GLN A 82 10.50 7.40 3.67
C GLN A 82 9.51 6.38 4.27
N ALA A 83 8.83 6.74 5.36
CA ALA A 83 7.79 5.92 5.98
C ALA A 83 6.69 5.56 4.96
N MET A 84 6.08 6.57 4.31
CA MET A 84 5.04 6.33 3.30
C MET A 84 5.51 5.41 2.15
N MET A 85 6.75 5.54 1.69
CA MET A 85 7.28 4.70 0.61
C MET A 85 7.49 3.24 1.04
N ALA A 86 8.00 3.02 2.26
CA ALA A 86 8.17 1.68 2.82
C ALA A 86 6.82 0.97 2.97
N ASP A 87 5.82 1.67 3.54
CA ASP A 87 4.48 1.13 3.78
C ASP A 87 3.75 0.76 2.47
N MET A 88 3.88 1.59 1.44
CA MET A 88 3.33 1.30 0.11
C MET A 88 3.98 0.08 -0.55
N GLY A 89 5.28 -0.12 -0.33
CA GLY A 89 6.00 -1.30 -0.83
C GLY A 89 5.50 -2.59 -0.21
N ALA A 90 5.36 -2.62 1.13
CA ALA A 90 4.82 -3.77 1.85
C ALA A 90 3.38 -4.09 1.41
N MET A 91 2.50 -3.08 1.44
CA MET A 91 1.10 -3.18 1.00
C MET A 91 0.96 -3.76 -0.40
N HIS A 92 1.81 -3.36 -1.35
CA HIS A 92 1.76 -3.85 -2.72
C HIS A 92 2.03 -5.35 -2.82
N ASN A 93 3.05 -5.84 -2.12
CA ASN A 93 3.44 -7.25 -2.17
C ASN A 93 2.32 -8.14 -1.60
N ASP A 94 1.79 -7.78 -0.43
CA ASP A 94 0.72 -8.55 0.23
C ASP A 94 -0.59 -8.53 -0.57
N MET A 95 -0.97 -7.36 -1.10
CA MET A 95 -2.16 -7.23 -1.95
C MET A 95 -2.06 -8.13 -3.19
N MET A 96 -0.90 -8.14 -3.86
CA MET A 96 -0.70 -8.96 -5.06
C MET A 96 -0.77 -10.46 -4.75
N ALA A 97 -0.25 -10.89 -3.59
CA ALA A 97 -0.37 -12.28 -3.15
C ALA A 97 -1.83 -12.65 -2.86
N ALA A 98 -2.54 -11.80 -2.12
CA ALA A 98 -3.90 -12.04 -1.64
C ALA A 98 -4.97 -12.04 -2.76
N MET A 99 -4.73 -11.29 -3.85
CA MET A 99 -5.62 -11.24 -5.02
C MET A 99 -5.61 -12.52 -5.88
N MET A 100 -4.81 -13.53 -5.54
CA MET A 100 -4.69 -14.78 -6.29
C MET A 100 -5.69 -15.86 -5.87
N ALA A 101 -6.56 -15.60 -4.90
CA ALA A 101 -7.61 -16.54 -4.51
C ALA A 101 -8.54 -16.86 -5.70
N GLU A 102 -9.03 -18.11 -5.76
CA GLU A 102 -9.86 -18.59 -6.89
C GLU A 102 -11.24 -17.90 -6.92
N ASP A 103 -11.86 -17.73 -5.75
CA ASP A 103 -13.11 -16.98 -5.62
C ASP A 103 -12.84 -15.48 -5.67
N PHE A 104 -13.52 -14.78 -6.56
CA PHE A 104 -13.31 -13.35 -6.79
C PHE A 104 -13.68 -12.49 -5.56
N ASP A 105 -14.74 -12.84 -4.82
CA ASP A 105 -15.14 -12.08 -3.65
C ASP A 105 -14.10 -12.25 -2.54
N VAL A 106 -13.60 -13.47 -2.35
CA VAL A 106 -12.48 -13.75 -1.45
C VAL A 106 -11.23 -12.99 -1.88
N ALA A 107 -10.84 -13.04 -3.16
CA ALA A 107 -9.67 -12.33 -3.68
C ALA A 107 -9.77 -10.82 -3.48
N PHE A 108 -10.96 -10.24 -3.67
CA PHE A 108 -11.20 -8.82 -3.43
C PHE A 108 -11.03 -8.48 -1.94
N ILE A 109 -11.68 -9.21 -1.04
CA ILE A 109 -11.62 -8.96 0.41
C ILE A 109 -10.19 -9.16 0.92
N CYS A 110 -9.56 -10.26 0.54
CA CYS A 110 -8.18 -10.58 0.89
C CYS A 110 -7.19 -9.53 0.37
N GLY A 111 -7.37 -9.01 -0.85
CA GLY A 111 -6.55 -7.91 -1.38
C GLY A 111 -6.83 -6.55 -0.74
N MET A 112 -8.05 -6.31 -0.25
CA MET A 112 -8.42 -5.05 0.40
C MET A 112 -7.88 -4.94 1.82
N ILE A 113 -7.68 -6.02 2.55
CA ILE A 113 -7.06 -5.99 3.89
C ILE A 113 -5.67 -5.34 3.87
N PRO A 114 -4.68 -5.81 3.07
CA PRO A 114 -3.36 -5.19 3.03
C PRO A 114 -3.41 -3.78 2.42
N HIS A 115 -4.29 -3.52 1.45
CA HIS A 115 -4.51 -2.17 0.95
C HIS A 115 -4.93 -1.20 2.07
N HIS A 116 -5.83 -1.64 2.96
CA HIS A 116 -6.28 -0.81 4.08
C HIS A 116 -5.19 -0.67 5.14
N GLN A 117 -4.41 -1.72 5.41
CA GLN A 117 -3.25 -1.66 6.31
C GLN A 117 -2.21 -0.64 5.83
N GLY A 118 -1.91 -0.59 4.53
CA GLY A 118 -1.03 0.44 3.96
C GLY A 118 -1.58 1.86 4.14
N ALA A 119 -2.88 2.05 3.98
CA ALA A 119 -3.52 3.34 4.23
C ALA A 119 -3.51 3.74 5.71
N LEU A 120 -3.68 2.79 6.64
CA LEU A 120 -3.51 3.02 8.08
C LEU A 120 -2.09 3.46 8.41
N ALA A 121 -1.07 2.82 7.83
CA ALA A 121 0.32 3.17 8.06
C ALA A 121 0.62 4.61 7.55
N MET A 122 0.16 4.96 6.34
CA MET A 122 0.27 6.33 5.81
C MET A 122 -0.46 7.36 6.66
N ALA A 123 -1.67 7.04 7.14
CA ALA A 123 -2.44 7.93 8.00
C ALA A 123 -1.73 8.15 9.35
N ASN A 124 -1.17 7.11 9.94
CA ASN A 124 -0.36 7.23 11.16
C ASN A 124 0.90 8.07 10.94
N ALA A 125 1.58 7.91 9.80
CA ALA A 125 2.69 8.78 9.42
C ALA A 125 2.25 10.25 9.27
N ALA A 126 1.06 10.51 8.72
CA ALA A 126 0.52 11.86 8.66
C ALA A 126 0.19 12.42 10.05
N LEU A 127 -0.35 11.62 10.97
CA LEU A 127 -0.58 12.03 12.36
C LEU A 127 0.72 12.39 13.09
N GLU A 128 1.81 11.69 12.80
CA GLU A 128 3.13 11.92 13.39
C GLU A 128 3.84 13.15 12.79
N TYR A 129 3.89 13.23 11.45
CA TYR A 129 4.78 14.17 10.75
C TYR A 129 4.10 15.42 10.18
N ALA A 130 2.77 15.44 10.04
CA ALA A 130 2.09 16.61 9.48
C ALA A 130 2.09 17.81 10.45
N GLU A 131 2.25 19.01 9.92
CA GLU A 131 2.09 20.26 10.69
C GLU A 131 0.69 20.86 10.54
N ASP A 132 0.00 20.56 9.45
CA ASP A 132 -1.34 21.10 9.16
C ASP A 132 -2.42 20.30 9.88
N GLU A 133 -3.24 20.99 10.68
CA GLU A 133 -4.28 20.36 11.50
C GLU A 133 -5.41 19.72 10.66
N TRP A 134 -5.71 20.27 9.47
CA TRP A 134 -6.70 19.66 8.58
C TRP A 134 -6.19 18.32 8.01
N VAL A 135 -4.88 18.21 7.77
CA VAL A 135 -4.26 16.95 7.34
C VAL A 135 -4.36 15.90 8.45
N LYS A 136 -4.13 16.28 9.71
CA LYS A 136 -4.29 15.37 10.85
C LYS A 136 -5.74 14.94 11.05
N GLU A 137 -6.71 15.84 10.86
CA GLU A 137 -8.13 15.52 10.94
C GLU A 137 -8.50 14.44 9.92
N ILE A 138 -8.09 14.60 8.66
CA ILE A 138 -8.31 13.58 7.61
C ILE A 138 -7.60 12.27 7.94
N ALA A 139 -6.36 12.34 8.44
CA ALA A 139 -5.62 11.15 8.81
C ALA A 139 -6.35 10.36 9.92
N GLN A 140 -6.89 11.03 10.93
CA GLN A 140 -7.69 10.37 11.96
C GLN A 140 -8.98 9.76 11.40
N GLU A 141 -9.67 10.46 10.50
CA GLU A 141 -10.86 9.91 9.82
C GLU A 141 -10.53 8.64 9.01
N ILE A 142 -9.37 8.60 8.35
CA ILE A 142 -8.88 7.42 7.64
C ILE A 142 -8.62 6.26 8.60
N VAL A 143 -7.96 6.51 9.73
CA VAL A 143 -7.72 5.48 10.76
C VAL A 143 -9.03 4.87 11.23
N ASP A 144 -9.96 5.71 11.70
CA ASP A 144 -11.24 5.26 12.26
C ASP A 144 -12.07 4.46 11.24
N ALA A 145 -12.07 4.88 9.96
CA ALA A 145 -12.82 4.20 8.91
C ALA A 145 -12.19 2.85 8.54
N GLN A 146 -10.88 2.81 8.32
CA GLN A 146 -10.21 1.65 7.76
C GLN A 146 -9.94 0.55 8.78
N GLU A 147 -9.75 0.88 10.06
CA GLU A 147 -9.75 -0.13 11.13
C GLU A 147 -11.08 -0.88 11.21
N ARG A 148 -12.20 -0.14 11.13
CA ARG A 148 -13.54 -0.74 11.10
C ARG A 148 -13.73 -1.63 9.87
N GLU A 149 -13.31 -1.18 8.70
CA GLU A 149 -13.45 -1.94 7.44
C GLU A 149 -12.60 -3.21 7.44
N ILE A 150 -11.38 -3.17 8.00
CA ILE A 150 -10.57 -4.38 8.21
C ILE A 150 -11.30 -5.37 9.12
N SER A 151 -11.87 -4.91 10.23
CA SER A 151 -12.65 -5.78 11.13
C SER A 151 -13.84 -6.43 10.42
N GLU A 152 -14.60 -5.65 9.65
CA GLU A 152 -15.76 -6.15 8.89
C GLU A 152 -15.34 -7.20 7.82
N MET A 153 -14.19 -6.99 7.16
CA MET A 153 -13.63 -7.93 6.19
C MET A 153 -13.16 -9.23 6.84
N LEU A 154 -12.47 -9.16 7.98
CA LEU A 154 -12.03 -10.34 8.72
C LEU A 154 -13.21 -11.16 9.25
N GLU A 155 -14.23 -10.50 9.80
CA GLU A 155 -15.47 -11.18 10.24
C GLU A 155 -16.19 -11.87 9.08
N TRP A 156 -16.19 -11.24 7.89
CA TRP A 156 -16.79 -11.85 6.70
C TRP A 156 -16.02 -13.08 6.23
N LEU A 157 -14.69 -13.07 6.31
CA LEU A 157 -13.83 -14.22 5.97
C LEU A 157 -13.99 -15.37 6.98
N GLU A 158 -14.11 -15.08 8.29
CA GLU A 158 -14.33 -16.10 9.32
C GLU A 158 -15.65 -16.88 9.13
N ALA A 159 -16.65 -16.24 8.51
CA ALA A 159 -17.95 -16.85 8.26
C ALA A 159 -17.99 -17.79 7.02
N ARG A 160 -16.86 -18.04 6.35
CA ARG A 160 -16.78 -18.80 5.09
C ARG A 160 -16.41 -20.28 5.26
#